data_AF-A0A1I5BTX1-F1
#
_entry.id   AF-A0A1I5BTX1-F1
#
_cell.length_a   1.000
_cell.length_b   1.000
_cell.length_c   1.000
_cell.angle_alpha   90.00
_cell.angle_beta   90.00
_cell.angle_gamma   90.00
#
_symmetry.space_group_name_H-M   'P 1'
#
loop_
_entity.id
_entity.type
_entity.pdbx_description
1 polymer ?
#
loop_
_entity_poly.entity_id
_entity_poly.type
_entity_poly.pdbx_seq_one_letter_code
_entity_poly.pdbx_strand_id
1 'polypeptide(L)'
;MERPITTLFMLMSVDGKISTGSTDEMDYDKDFPNITGLKEGLHQYYEIEQTTDLWSFNTGRVQEKMGVNTNEMPSKTPVSFVI
;
A
#
# COMPACT_ATOMS: atom_id res chain seq x y z
N MET A 1 -18.35 -28.31 8.98
CA MET A 1 -17.93 -26.90 9.07
C MET A 1 -17.88 -26.37 7.65
N GLU A 2 -18.75 -25.43 7.29
CA GLU A 2 -18.71 -24.81 5.97
C GLU A 2 -17.48 -23.91 5.89
N ARG A 3 -16.70 -24.04 4.81
CA ARG A 3 -15.54 -23.18 4.58
C ARG A 3 -16.04 -21.82 4.08
N PRO A 4 -15.57 -20.69 4.65
CA PRO A 4 -15.92 -19.38 4.12
C PRO A 4 -15.40 -19.24 2.68
N ILE A 5 -16.23 -18.69 1.80
CA ILE A 5 -15.83 -18.27 0.45
C ILE A 5 -15.37 -16.82 0.56
N THR A 6 -14.11 -16.56 0.20
CA THR A 6 -13.52 -15.23 0.23
C THR A 6 -13.26 -14.73 -1.19
N THR A 7 -13.63 -13.48 -1.48
CA THR A 7 -13.32 -12.81 -2.75
C THR A 7 -12.15 -11.85 -2.52
N LEU A 8 -11.07 -12.03 -3.28
CA LEU A 8 -9.93 -11.13 -3.28
C LEU A 8 -10.13 -10.04 -4.35
N PHE A 9 -10.13 -8.78 -3.93
CA PHE A 9 -10.00 -7.63 -4.82
C PHE A 9 -8.54 -7.17 -4.77
N MET A 10 -7.86 -7.18 -5.92
CA MET A 10 -6.43 -6.90 -6.00
C MET A 10 -6.16 -5.92 -7.15
N LEU A 11 -5.41 -4.86 -6.84
CA LEU A 11 -4.78 -4.01 -7.83
C LEU A 11 -3.39 -4.57 -8.14
N MET A 12 -3.07 -4.69 -9.42
CA MET A 12 -1.79 -5.21 -9.89
C MET A 12 -1.38 -4.51 -11.17
N SER A 13 -0.08 -4.46 -11.43
CA SER A 13 0.45 -3.96 -12.68
C SER A 13 0.15 -4.92 -13.85
N VAL A 14 0.26 -4.40 -15.07
CA VAL A 14 0.08 -5.19 -16.30
C VAL A 14 1.06 -6.36 -16.39
N ASP A 15 2.27 -6.22 -15.83
CA ASP A 15 3.30 -7.26 -15.82
C ASP A 15 3.19 -8.24 -14.63
N GLY A 16 2.11 -8.20 -13.84
CA GLY A 16 1.88 -9.19 -12.79
C GLY A 16 2.34 -8.78 -11.40
N LYS A 17 2.91 -7.59 -11.22
CA LYS A 17 3.46 -7.15 -9.93
C LYS A 17 2.36 -6.58 -9.04
N ILE A 18 2.36 -7.06 -7.81
CA ILE A 18 1.45 -6.60 -6.74
C ILE A 18 2.12 -5.58 -5.81
N SER A 19 3.40 -5.30 -6.03
CA SER A 19 4.16 -4.31 -5.26
C SER A 19 5.28 -3.72 -6.11
N THR A 20 5.45 -2.40 -5.98
CA THR A 20 6.58 -1.63 -6.53
C THR A 20 7.66 -1.36 -5.47
N GLY A 21 7.43 -1.74 -4.20
CA GLY A 21 8.31 -1.41 -3.07
C GLY A 21 9.44 -2.41 -2.80
N SER A 22 9.60 -3.45 -3.63
CA SER A 22 10.62 -4.49 -3.46
C SER A 22 12.00 -4.09 -4.01
N THR A 23 12.07 -3.04 -4.82
CA THR A 23 13.31 -2.52 -5.43
C THR A 23 13.36 -0.99 -5.31
N ASP A 24 14.54 -0.41 -5.52
CA ASP A 24 14.70 1.05 -5.61
C ASP A 24 14.42 1.58 -7.03
N GLU A 25 14.32 0.68 -8.01
CA GLU A 25 13.94 0.99 -9.39
C GLU A 25 12.43 1.18 -9.51
N MET A 26 12.00 2.17 -10.32
CA MET A 26 10.58 2.43 -10.62
C MET A 26 9.76 2.70 -9.36
N ASP A 27 10.29 3.56 -8.50
CA ASP A 27 9.65 3.99 -7.27
C ASP A 27 8.32 4.70 -7.59
N TYR A 28 7.24 4.21 -6.98
CA TYR A 28 5.87 4.69 -7.23
C TYR A 28 5.71 6.20 -6.99
N ASP A 29 6.34 6.72 -5.95
CA ASP A 29 6.17 8.12 -5.54
C ASP A 29 7.13 9.05 -6.26
N LYS A 30 8.30 8.55 -6.66
CA LYS A 30 9.35 9.35 -7.31
C LYS A 30 9.26 9.31 -8.83
N ASP A 31 9.08 8.13 -9.42
CA ASP A 31 9.24 7.93 -10.86
C ASP A 31 7.91 8.08 -11.60
N PHE A 32 6.83 7.52 -11.06
CA PHE A 32 5.55 7.47 -11.77
C PHE A 32 4.95 8.85 -12.09
N PRO A 33 5.06 9.89 -11.23
CA PRO A 33 4.60 11.24 -11.56
C PRO A 33 5.29 11.85 -12.78
N ASN A 34 6.46 11.32 -13.15
CA ASN A 34 7.28 11.79 -14.25
C ASN A 34 7.10 10.97 -15.54
N ILE A 35 6.30 9.90 -15.53
CA ILE A 35 6.09 9.00 -16.68
C ILE A 35 4.74 9.30 -17.33
N THR A 36 4.78 9.75 -18.59
CA THR A 36 3.58 9.93 -19.43
C THR A 36 2.84 8.61 -19.59
N GLY A 37 1.53 8.61 -19.33
CA GLY A 37 0.67 7.43 -19.35
C GLY A 37 0.46 6.81 -17.96
N LEU A 38 1.39 7.03 -17.01
CA LEU A 38 1.22 6.63 -15.62
C LEU A 38 0.69 7.77 -14.76
N LYS A 39 1.29 8.97 -14.87
CA LYS A 39 0.96 10.12 -14.02
C LYS A 39 -0.51 10.50 -14.07
N GLU A 40 -1.17 10.31 -15.20
CA GLU A 40 -2.59 10.60 -15.39
C GLU A 40 -3.49 9.67 -14.58
N GLY A 41 -3.05 8.44 -14.31
CA GLY A 41 -3.78 7.43 -13.55
C GLY A 41 -3.48 7.42 -12.05
N LEU A 42 -2.40 8.07 -11.60
CA LEU A 42 -1.94 8.02 -10.21
C LEU A 42 -3.01 8.39 -9.17
N HIS A 43 -3.82 9.42 -9.46
CA HIS A 43 -4.86 9.88 -8.53
C HIS A 43 -5.88 8.78 -8.19
N GLN A 44 -6.19 7.88 -9.14
CA GLN A 44 -7.18 6.81 -8.95
C GLN A 44 -6.76 5.84 -7.83
N TYR A 45 -5.46 5.60 -7.69
CA TYR A 45 -4.94 4.76 -6.61
C TYR A 45 -5.22 5.41 -5.24
N TYR A 46 -4.87 6.68 -5.08
CA TYR A 46 -5.07 7.40 -3.81
C TYR A 46 -6.55 7.59 -3.46
N GLU A 47 -7.42 7.77 -4.45
CA GLU A 47 -8.87 7.84 -4.24
C GLU A 47 -9.45 6.51 -3.71
N ILE A 48 -8.95 5.38 -4.24
CA ILE A 48 -9.35 4.05 -3.76
C ILE A 48 -8.80 3.79 -2.37
N GLU A 49 -7.52 4.10 -2.12
CA GLU A 49 -6.86 3.95 -0.82
C GLU A 49 -7.65 4.68 0.28
N GLN A 50 -8.03 5.94 0.06
CA GLN A 50 -8.79 6.75 1.03
C GLN A 50 -10.17 6.17 1.38
N THR A 51 -10.79 5.40 0.47
CA THR A 51 -12.14 4.87 0.67
C THR A 51 -12.15 3.42 1.15
N THR A 52 -11.04 2.69 1.00
CA THR A 52 -10.97 1.25 1.26
C THR A 52 -9.96 0.84 2.31
N ASP A 53 -8.94 1.66 2.57
CA ASP A 53 -7.80 1.26 3.39
C ASP A 53 -7.92 1.77 4.84
N LEU A 54 -8.84 1.18 5.59
CA LEU A 54 -8.94 1.40 7.03
C LEU A 54 -7.70 0.86 7.78
N TRP A 55 -7.06 -0.17 7.23
CA TRP A 55 -5.92 -0.87 7.81
C TRP A 55 -5.03 -1.47 6.72
N SER A 56 -3.79 -1.00 6.61
CA SER A 56 -2.81 -1.55 5.67
C SER A 56 -1.68 -2.30 6.37
N PHE A 57 -1.32 -3.46 5.80
CA PHE A 57 -0.10 -4.17 6.17
C PHE A 57 1.09 -3.62 5.38
N ASN A 58 1.90 -2.80 6.04
CA ASN A 58 3.08 -2.19 5.44
C ASN A 58 4.36 -2.93 5.80
N THR A 59 5.21 -3.14 4.79
CA THR A 59 6.55 -3.71 5.00
C THR A 59 7.46 -2.70 5.70
N GLY A 60 8.56 -3.18 6.29
CA GLY A 60 9.56 -2.30 6.93
C GLY A 60 10.20 -1.28 5.97
N ARG A 61 10.28 -1.58 4.66
CA ARG A 61 10.79 -0.64 3.64
C ARG A 61 9.84 0.53 3.40
N VAL A 62 8.54 0.26 3.36
CA VAL A 62 7.53 1.33 3.27
C VAL A 62 7.57 2.21 4.51
N GLN A 63 7.67 1.59 5.70
CA GLN A 63 7.82 2.31 6.97
C GLN A 63 9.09 3.17 7.01
N GLU A 64 10.22 2.64 6.52
CA GLU A 64 11.48 3.38 6.38
C GLU A 64 11.32 4.60 5.48
N LYS A 65 10.73 4.42 4.29
CA LYS A 65 10.49 5.49 3.31
C LYS A 65 9.64 6.63 3.90
N MET A 66 8.64 6.28 4.71
CA MET A 66 7.78 7.24 5.40
C MET A 66 8.42 7.86 6.65
N GLY A 67 9.66 7.51 6.98
CA GLY A 67 10.38 7.99 8.17
C GLY A 67 9.93 7.36 9.49
N VAL A 68 9.00 6.39 9.44
CA VAL A 68 8.41 5.76 10.64
C VAL A 68 9.49 5.08 11.48
N ASN A 69 10.51 4.50 10.85
CA ASN A 69 11.59 3.81 11.56
C ASN A 69 12.46 4.74 12.44
N THR A 70 12.36 6.06 12.24
CA THR A 70 13.06 7.06 13.06
C THR A 70 12.20 7.68 14.14
N ASN A 71 10.89 7.41 14.12
CA ASN A 71 9.96 7.94 15.11
C ASN A 71 10.09 7.18 16.43
N GLU A 72 9.76 7.85 17.53
CA GLU A 72 9.60 7.17 18.81
C GLU A 72 8.45 6.17 18.75
N MET A 73 8.58 5.07 19.50
CA MET A 73 7.53 4.07 19.58
C MET A 73 6.24 4.69 20.15
N PRO A 74 5.10 4.54 19.46
CA PRO A 74 3.86 5.13 19.93
C PRO A 74 3.39 4.48 21.23
N SER A 75 2.64 5.23 22.02
CA SER A 75 1.95 4.69 23.19
C SER A 75 0.95 3.60 22.77
N LYS A 76 0.88 2.51 23.54
CA LYS A 76 -0.08 1.43 23.25
C LYS A 76 -1.51 1.96 23.31
N THR A 77 -2.28 1.70 22.27
CA THR A 77 -3.71 2.00 22.18
C THR A 77 -4.53 0.72 22.31
N PRO A 78 -5.75 0.78 22.87
CA PRO A 78 -6.65 -0.37 22.90
C PRO A 78 -7.09 -0.73 21.48
N VAL A 79 -7.01 -2.01 21.12
CA VAL A 79 -7.47 -2.58 19.86
C VAL A 79 -8.62 -3.54 20.17
N SER A 80 -9.83 -3.26 19.67
CA SER A 80 -11.03 -4.06 19.97
C SER A 80 -10.98 -5.45 19.31
N PHE A 81 -10.74 -5.51 18.01
CA PHE A 81 -10.45 -6.72 17.24
C PHE A 81 -10.00 -6.31 15.82
N VAL A 82 -9.00 -7.00 15.28
CA VAL A 82 -8.60 -6.96 13.86
C VAL A 82 -8.73 -8.40 13.38
N ILE A 83 -9.63 -8.65 12.43
CA ILE A 83 -9.90 -9.98 11.85
C ILE A 83 -9.23 -10.05 10.49
#